data_AF-A0AAD8BYL5-F1
#
_entry.id   AF-A0AAD8BYL5-F1
#
_cell.length_a   1.000
_cell.length_b   1.000
_cell.length_c   1.000
_cell.angle_alpha   90.00
_cell.angle_beta   90.00
_cell.angle_gamma   90.00
#
_symmetry.space_group_name_H-M   'P 1'
#
loop_
_entity.id
_entity.type
_entity.pdbx_description
1 polymer ?
#
loop_
_entity_poly.entity_id
_entity_poly.type
_entity_poly.pdbx_seq_one_letter_code
_entity_poly.pdbx_strand_id
1 'polypeptide(L)'
;MQKTTLGLNSTSGYNSTSGYNSTSDYYYNTTTYSGPTVLSKDYSCGYYYGCFSYCSSYGCDFLVTWSIFNGNVAYTIKSSYPAPGFYMALGFSSDNKMGDDSVLGCAYQNNEISAFSAFTSAYTTPIQFYDE
;
A
#
# COMPACT_ATOMS: atom_id res chain seq x y z
N MET A 1 7.67 -8.94 -17.58
CA MET A 1 6.93 -8.03 -16.68
C MET A 1 6.92 -8.69 -15.31
N GLN A 2 7.57 -8.08 -14.33
CA GLN A 2 7.61 -8.55 -12.95
C GLN A 2 6.47 -7.89 -12.16
N LYS A 3 5.97 -8.58 -11.13
CA LYS A 3 4.88 -8.09 -10.28
C LYS A 3 5.36 -8.03 -8.85
N THR A 4 4.79 -7.09 -8.10
CA THR A 4 5.07 -6.94 -6.67
C THR A 4 3.83 -7.33 -5.90
N THR A 5 4.02 -8.06 -4.82
CA THR A 5 2.98 -8.25 -3.80
C THR A 5 3.57 -7.78 -2.48
N LEU A 6 2.99 -6.73 -1.91
CA LEU A 6 3.19 -6.37 -0.52
C LEU A 6 2.06 -6.98 0.30
N GLY A 7 2.37 -7.59 1.44
CA GLY A 7 1.41 -7.79 2.53
C GLY A 7 1.79 -6.87 3.68
N LEU A 8 0.87 -5.97 4.06
CA LEU A 8 1.03 -4.97 5.10
C LEU A 8 0.08 -5.32 6.23
N ASN A 9 0.47 -5.14 7.49
CA ASN A 9 -0.44 -5.12 8.63
C ASN A 9 -0.37 -3.74 9.29
N SER A 10 -1.52 -3.11 9.54
CA SER A 10 -1.61 -1.81 10.22
C SER A 10 -2.51 -1.93 11.45
N THR A 11 -2.05 -1.54 12.62
CA THR A 11 -2.85 -1.38 13.84
C THR A 11 -3.64 -0.08 13.75
N SER A 12 -4.98 -0.14 13.82
CA SER A 12 -5.80 1.08 13.83
C SER A 12 -5.80 1.69 15.22
N GLY A 13 -4.99 2.73 15.43
CA GLY A 13 -4.87 3.46 16.69
C GLY A 13 -4.62 4.95 16.47
N TYR A 14 -5.40 5.63 15.62
CA TYR A 14 -5.34 7.09 15.48
C TYR A 14 -6.26 7.77 16.50
N ASN A 15 -5.70 8.20 17.63
CA ASN A 15 -6.31 9.25 18.46
C ASN A 15 -5.71 10.59 18.05
N SER A 16 -6.49 11.40 17.33
CA SER A 16 -6.13 12.76 16.96
C SER A 16 -6.11 13.67 18.19
N THR A 17 -4.93 13.88 18.75
CA THR A 17 -4.66 15.03 19.63
C THR A 17 -3.25 15.54 19.35
N SER A 18 -3.15 16.85 19.17
CA SER A 18 -1.93 17.61 18.95
C SER A 18 -0.76 17.08 19.80
N GLY A 19 0.23 16.49 19.14
CA GLY A 19 1.41 15.88 19.79
C GLY A 19 1.86 14.64 19.02
N TYR A 20 2.92 14.77 18.23
CA TYR A 20 3.61 13.66 17.59
C TYR A 20 4.06 12.65 18.66
N ASN A 21 3.39 11.50 18.73
CA ASN A 21 3.84 10.34 19.50
C ASN A 21 3.95 9.15 18.53
N SER A 22 5.19 8.84 18.19
CA SER A 22 5.59 7.62 17.48
C SER A 22 5.24 6.40 18.33
N THR A 23 4.31 5.58 17.83
CA THR A 23 4.26 4.16 18.16
C THR A 23 4.17 3.38 16.86
N SER A 24 5.36 3.04 16.37
CA SER A 24 5.69 1.97 15.42
C SER A 24 4.76 0.77 15.56
N ASP A 25 4.12 0.35 14.47
CA ASP A 25 3.63 -1.03 14.26
C ASP A 25 3.28 -1.31 12.77
N TYR A 26 3.96 -0.65 11.82
CA TYR A 26 3.80 -0.99 10.41
C TYR A 26 4.76 -2.13 10.04
N TYR A 27 4.23 -3.33 9.85
CA TYR A 27 5.02 -4.48 9.40
C TYR A 27 4.87 -4.66 7.88
N TYR A 28 5.99 -4.61 7.17
CA TYR A 28 6.06 -4.78 5.71
C TYR A 28 6.59 -6.17 5.35
N ASN A 29 5.86 -6.91 4.52
CA ASN A 29 6.41 -8.06 3.80
C ASN A 29 6.46 -7.74 2.31
N THR A 30 7.67 -7.44 1.82
CA THR A 30 7.94 -7.18 0.39
C THR A 30 8.36 -8.46 -0.32
N THR A 31 7.65 -8.85 -1.37
CA THR A 31 8.08 -9.97 -2.22
C THR A 31 8.01 -9.62 -3.70
N THR A 32 9.07 -9.99 -4.43
CA THR A 32 9.03 -10.10 -5.89
C THR A 32 8.14 -11.29 -6.24
N TYR A 33 6.96 -11.04 -6.78
CA TYR A 33 5.99 -12.09 -7.07
C TYR A 33 6.29 -12.72 -8.44
N SER A 34 6.76 -13.97 -8.42
CA SER A 34 7.05 -14.80 -9.61
C SER A 34 5.83 -15.56 -10.15
N GLY A 35 4.60 -15.11 -9.89
CA GLY A 35 3.40 -15.77 -10.40
C GLY A 35 3.08 -15.41 -11.86
N PRO A 36 1.82 -15.60 -12.32
CA PRO A 36 1.41 -15.34 -13.70
C PRO A 36 1.85 -13.94 -14.16
N THR A 37 2.12 -13.72 -15.44
CA THR A 37 2.55 -12.40 -15.96
C THR A 37 1.44 -11.34 -15.95
N VAL A 38 0.16 -11.76 -15.91
CA VAL A 38 -1.03 -10.91 -15.97
C VAL A 38 -1.70 -10.84 -14.60
N LEU A 39 -1.83 -9.66 -13.99
CA LEU A 39 -2.45 -9.51 -12.66
C LEU A 39 -3.94 -9.81 -12.82
N SER A 40 -4.47 -10.71 -12.00
CA SER A 40 -5.86 -11.13 -12.07
C SER A 40 -6.66 -10.50 -10.95
N LYS A 41 -7.96 -10.31 -11.20
CA LYS A 41 -8.92 -9.93 -10.16
C LYS A 41 -8.90 -11.00 -9.05
N ASP A 42 -9.03 -10.56 -7.81
CA ASP A 42 -9.23 -11.47 -6.68
C ASP A 42 -10.73 -11.76 -6.53
N TYR A 43 -11.11 -13.03 -6.62
CA TYR A 43 -12.50 -13.47 -6.51
C TYR A 43 -12.98 -13.59 -5.07
N SER A 44 -12.06 -13.49 -4.10
CA SER A 44 -12.38 -13.47 -2.66
C SER A 44 -12.83 -12.09 -2.18
N CYS A 45 -12.76 -11.07 -3.05
CA CYS A 45 -13.26 -9.72 -2.80
C CYS A 45 -14.77 -9.72 -2.51
N GLY A 46 -15.17 -9.03 -1.44
CA GLY A 46 -16.56 -8.98 -0.97
C GLY A 46 -16.97 -10.15 -0.07
N TYR A 47 -16.13 -11.18 0.06
CA TYR A 47 -16.33 -12.30 0.99
C TYR A 47 -15.38 -12.22 2.19
N TYR A 48 -14.08 -12.31 1.92
CA TYR A 48 -13.04 -12.33 2.95
C TYR A 48 -12.20 -11.04 2.97
N TYR A 49 -12.17 -10.32 1.85
CA TYR A 49 -11.37 -9.13 1.68
C TYR A 49 -12.22 -7.97 1.15
N GLY A 50 -11.94 -6.76 1.64
CA GLY A 50 -12.26 -5.55 0.90
C GLY A 50 -11.26 -5.35 -0.23
N CYS A 51 -11.69 -4.74 -1.33
CA CYS A 51 -10.84 -4.61 -2.51
C CYS A 51 -11.04 -3.30 -3.25
N PHE A 52 -9.95 -2.81 -3.84
CA PHE A 52 -9.93 -1.72 -4.80
C PHE A 52 -8.98 -2.08 -5.93
N SER A 53 -9.49 -2.12 -7.16
CA SER A 53 -8.72 -2.63 -8.31
C SER A 53 -9.18 -2.00 -9.60
N TYR A 54 -8.25 -1.79 -10.52
CA TYR A 54 -8.57 -1.45 -11.90
C TYR A 54 -8.25 -2.64 -12.79
N CYS A 55 -9.31 -3.34 -13.20
CA CYS A 55 -9.22 -4.58 -13.98
C CYS A 55 -10.06 -4.49 -15.27
N SER A 56 -9.52 -5.05 -16.34
CA SER A 56 -10.17 -5.24 -17.63
C SER A 56 -10.24 -6.73 -17.99
N SER A 57 -10.75 -7.06 -19.18
CA SER A 57 -10.72 -8.43 -19.74
C SER A 57 -9.30 -8.97 -19.91
N TYR A 58 -8.28 -8.11 -19.94
CA TYR A 58 -6.88 -8.48 -20.15
C TYR A 58 -6.07 -8.59 -18.85
N GLY A 59 -6.71 -8.40 -17.69
CA GLY A 59 -6.06 -8.36 -16.39
C GLY A 59 -6.18 -6.99 -15.71
N CYS A 60 -5.47 -6.84 -14.60
CA CYS A 60 -5.49 -5.65 -13.76
C CYS A 60 -4.19 -4.87 -13.85
N ASP A 61 -4.29 -3.54 -13.81
CA ASP A 61 -3.12 -2.66 -13.72
C ASP A 61 -2.64 -2.60 -12.26
N PHE A 62 -3.61 -2.62 -11.34
CA PHE A 62 -3.37 -2.74 -9.92
C PHE A 62 -4.49 -3.49 -9.21
N LEU A 63 -4.14 -4.05 -8.05
CA LEU A 63 -5.04 -4.68 -7.12
C LEU A 63 -4.60 -4.34 -5.70
N VAL A 64 -5.52 -3.78 -4.93
CA VAL A 64 -5.40 -3.54 -3.51
C VAL A 64 -6.45 -4.40 -2.83
N THR A 65 -6.05 -5.24 -1.89
CA THR A 65 -6.98 -5.98 -1.03
C THR A 65 -6.70 -5.65 0.42
N TRP A 66 -7.71 -5.75 1.28
CA TRP A 66 -7.51 -5.65 2.71
C TRP A 66 -8.38 -6.62 3.50
N SER A 67 -7.86 -7.11 4.61
CA SER A 67 -8.62 -7.85 5.63
C SER A 67 -8.45 -7.19 6.99
N ILE A 68 -9.42 -7.40 7.87
CA ILE A 68 -9.33 -6.95 9.26
C ILE A 68 -9.09 -8.19 10.12
N PHE A 69 -8.06 -8.15 10.96
CA PHE A 69 -7.72 -9.21 11.88
C PHE A 69 -7.27 -8.62 13.22
N ASN A 70 -7.96 -8.99 14.31
CA ASN A 70 -7.66 -8.54 15.67
C ASN A 70 -7.48 -7.02 15.83
N GLY A 71 -8.33 -6.22 15.18
CA GLY A 71 -8.25 -4.75 15.23
C GLY A 71 -7.22 -4.13 14.28
N ASN A 72 -6.48 -4.96 13.55
CA ASN A 72 -5.48 -4.54 12.57
C ASN A 72 -6.04 -4.70 11.16
N VAL A 73 -5.70 -3.80 10.26
CA VAL A 73 -6.03 -3.89 8.84
C VAL A 73 -4.79 -4.33 8.07
N ALA A 74 -4.90 -5.46 7.39
CA ALA A 74 -3.86 -6.00 6.55
C ALA A 74 -4.06 -5.58 5.09
N TYR A 75 -3.20 -4.76 4.50
CA TYR A 75 -3.30 -4.34 3.11
C TYR A 75 -2.37 -5.14 2.20
N THR A 76 -2.89 -5.66 1.10
CA THR A 76 -2.08 -6.24 0.03
C THR A 76 -2.08 -5.35 -1.18
N ILE A 77 -0.91 -4.83 -1.58
CA ILE A 77 -0.76 -3.95 -2.76
C ILE A 77 -0.04 -4.71 -3.86
N LYS A 78 -0.67 -4.78 -5.04
CA LYS A 78 -0.13 -5.41 -6.25
C LYS A 78 -0.24 -4.49 -7.44
N SER A 79 0.85 -4.38 -8.20
CA SER A 79 0.86 -3.69 -9.49
C SER A 79 1.89 -4.33 -10.43
N SER A 80 1.65 -4.17 -11.72
CA SER A 80 2.64 -4.42 -12.77
C SER A 80 3.42 -3.14 -13.06
N TYR A 81 4.75 -3.18 -12.95
CA TYR A 81 5.63 -2.06 -13.28
C TYR A 81 6.36 -2.32 -14.60
N PRO A 82 6.36 -1.34 -15.52
CA PRO A 82 7.05 -1.50 -16.80
C PRO A 82 8.56 -1.23 -16.69
N ALA A 83 9.02 -0.45 -15.70
CA ALA A 83 10.41 -0.02 -15.54
C ALA A 83 10.74 0.39 -14.07
N PRO A 84 12.04 0.47 -13.70
CA PRO A 84 12.48 1.09 -12.44
C PRO A 84 12.02 2.56 -12.31
N GLY A 85 11.82 3.01 -11.08
CA GLY A 85 11.28 4.35 -10.76
C GLY A 85 9.76 4.38 -10.60
N PHE A 86 9.10 3.22 -10.67
CA PHE A 86 7.66 3.10 -10.45
C PHE A 86 7.36 2.98 -8.95
N TYR A 87 6.32 3.66 -8.48
CA TYR A 87 5.80 3.48 -7.12
C TYR A 87 4.28 3.39 -7.14
N MET A 88 3.74 2.73 -6.13
CA MET A 88 2.30 2.68 -5.85
C MET A 88 2.09 2.94 -4.37
N ALA A 89 1.11 3.77 -4.04
CA ALA A 89 0.81 4.13 -2.67
C ALA A 89 -0.70 4.27 -2.41
N LEU A 90 -1.08 4.09 -1.16
CA LEU A 90 -2.40 4.28 -0.59
C LEU A 90 -2.33 5.47 0.37
N GLY A 91 -3.18 6.47 0.15
CA GLY A 91 -3.38 7.57 1.09
C GLY A 91 -4.58 7.28 2.00
N PHE A 92 -4.38 7.44 3.30
CA PHE A 92 -5.41 7.44 4.32
C PHE A 92 -5.78 8.88 4.60
N SER A 93 -6.87 9.32 3.97
CA SER A 93 -7.33 10.68 4.04
C SER A 93 -8.67 10.81 4.74
N SER A 94 -8.87 11.98 5.35
CA SER A 94 -10.18 12.43 5.84
C SER A 94 -10.99 13.15 4.76
N ASP A 95 -10.38 13.48 3.62
CA ASP A 95 -11.02 14.06 2.46
C ASP A 95 -10.64 13.29 1.17
N ASN A 96 -10.87 13.90 0.00
CA ASN A 96 -10.57 13.30 -1.30
C ASN A 96 -9.28 13.87 -1.93
N LYS A 97 -8.36 14.38 -1.10
CA LYS A 97 -7.07 14.94 -1.51
C LYS A 97 -5.94 14.11 -0.88
N MET A 98 -4.71 14.43 -1.28
CA MET A 98 -3.47 13.77 -0.83
C MET A 98 -2.63 14.73 0.05
N GLY A 99 -3.29 15.66 0.75
CA GLY A 99 -2.63 16.67 1.58
C GLY A 99 -3.08 16.51 3.02
N ASP A 100 -2.12 16.35 3.92
CA ASP A 100 -2.30 16.04 5.34
C ASP A 100 -2.72 14.59 5.62
N ASP A 101 -2.14 13.67 4.86
CA ASP A 101 -2.51 12.25 4.88
C ASP A 101 -1.35 11.33 5.25
N SER A 102 -1.70 10.22 5.88
CA SER A 102 -0.78 9.10 6.06
C SER A 102 -0.77 8.24 4.80
N VAL A 103 0.41 7.83 4.36
CA VAL A 103 0.61 7.13 3.09
C VAL A 103 1.38 5.85 3.35
N LEU A 104 0.93 4.75 2.74
CA LEU A 104 1.66 3.48 2.68
C LEU A 104 1.90 3.11 1.23
N GLY A 105 3.08 2.61 0.87
CA GLY A 105 3.35 2.25 -0.52
C GLY A 105 4.53 1.33 -0.72
N CYS A 106 4.75 0.97 -1.99
CA CYS A 106 5.99 0.39 -2.47
C CYS A 106 6.57 1.20 -3.62
N ALA A 107 7.90 1.24 -3.68
CA ALA A 107 8.66 1.71 -4.82
C ALA A 107 9.49 0.56 -5.39
N TYR A 108 9.64 0.54 -6.70
CA TYR A 108 10.55 -0.34 -7.41
C TYR A 108 11.70 0.51 -7.98
N GLN A 109 12.88 0.38 -7.42
CA GLN A 109 14.05 1.15 -7.82
C GLN A 109 15.29 0.25 -7.79
N ASN A 110 16.21 0.43 -8.75
CA ASN A 110 17.46 -0.33 -8.82
C ASN A 110 17.29 -1.85 -8.76
N ASN A 111 16.20 -2.36 -9.34
CA ASN A 111 15.86 -3.78 -9.35
C ASN A 111 15.52 -4.36 -7.95
N GLU A 112 15.19 -3.47 -7.01
CA GLU A 112 14.78 -3.75 -5.64
C GLU A 112 13.40 -3.15 -5.38
N ILE A 113 12.63 -3.79 -4.51
CA ILE A 113 11.33 -3.31 -4.04
C ILE A 113 11.50 -2.84 -2.61
N SER A 114 11.20 -1.58 -2.35
CA SER A 114 11.11 -1.03 -0.99
C SER A 114 9.66 -0.74 -0.65
N ALA A 115 9.23 -1.10 0.55
CA ALA A 115 8.00 -0.59 1.13
C ALA A 115 8.30 0.66 1.96
N PHE A 116 7.35 1.58 2.04
CA PHE A 116 7.48 2.79 2.84
C PHE A 116 6.16 3.18 3.48
N SER A 117 6.26 3.86 4.61
CA SER A 117 5.19 4.70 5.15
C SER A 117 5.67 6.14 5.18
N ALA A 118 4.77 7.09 4.94
CA ALA A 118 5.10 8.51 4.88
C ALA A 118 3.91 9.38 5.26
N PHE A 119 4.16 10.65 5.54
CA PHE A 119 3.15 11.68 5.70
C PHE A 119 3.29 12.74 4.60
N THR A 120 2.18 13.18 4.02
CA THR A 120 2.16 14.28 3.03
C THR A 120 1.58 15.53 3.67
N SER A 121 2.28 16.68 3.58
CA SER A 121 1.87 17.96 4.19
C SER A 121 1.56 19.04 3.14
N ALA A 122 0.49 18.81 2.37
CA ALA A 122 -0.01 19.68 1.29
C ALA A 122 0.78 19.68 -0.04
N TYR A 123 0.56 18.65 -0.88
CA TYR A 123 1.12 18.49 -2.24
C TYR A 123 2.66 18.49 -2.33
N THR A 124 3.36 18.42 -1.21
CA THR A 124 4.82 18.31 -1.16
C THR A 124 5.27 16.86 -1.26
N THR A 125 6.58 16.65 -1.43
CA THR A 125 7.18 15.32 -1.29
C THR A 125 6.81 14.72 0.07
N PRO A 126 6.30 13.47 0.12
CA PRO A 126 6.00 12.81 1.37
C PRO A 126 7.24 12.65 2.25
N ILE A 127 7.08 12.88 3.55
CA ILE A 127 8.11 12.69 4.57
C ILE A 127 7.99 11.27 5.09
N GLN A 128 8.98 10.43 4.82
CA GLN A 128 8.97 9.02 5.23
C GLN A 128 9.03 8.90 6.76
N PHE A 129 8.23 7.98 7.32
CA PHE A 129 8.41 7.58 8.71
C PHE A 129 9.60 6.63 8.78
N TYR A 130 10.51 6.90 9.72
CA TYR A 130 11.64 6.02 10.00
C TYR A 130 11.41 5.37 11.36
N ASP A 131 11.63 4.06 11.43
CA ASP A 131 11.70 3.34 12.68
C ASP A 131 13.06 3.69 13.32
N GLU A 132 13.07 4.32 14.50
CA GLU A 132 14.31 4.53 15.28
C GLU A 132 14.75 3.23 15.99
#